data_AF-A0A660NZV6-F1
#
_entry.id   AF-A0A660NZV6-F1
#
_cell.length_a   1.000
_cell.length_b   1.000
_cell.length_c   1.000
_cell.angle_alpha   90.00
_cell.angle_beta   90.00
_cell.angle_gamma   90.00
#
_symmetry.space_group_name_H-M   'P 1'
#
loop_
_entity.id
_entity.type
_entity.pdbx_description
1 polymer ?
#
loop_
_entity_poly.entity_id
_entity_poly.type
_entity_poly.pdbx_seq_one_letter_code
_entity_poly.pdbx_strand_id
1 'polypeptide(L)'
;FGWMGYPMQIKINFLCRDSILAAPLLLDLALLSDLAARDGRYGIQRFLSFYLKSPMHDFTRGEEAVNNLFEQYTMLKNAIREMGGYEADEEID
;
A
#
# COMPACT_ATOMS: atom_id res chain seq x y z
N PHE A 1 21.04 10.79 -11.95
CA PHE A 1 22.42 11.23 -12.20
C PHE A 1 22.98 11.85 -10.93
N GLY A 2 24.26 11.64 -10.63
CA GLY A 2 24.92 12.31 -9.52
C GLY A 2 25.23 13.77 -9.85
N TRP A 3 25.75 14.50 -8.86
CA TRP A 3 26.31 15.83 -9.06
C TRP A 3 27.33 15.82 -10.20
N MET A 4 27.40 16.89 -11.01
CA MET A 4 28.33 17.03 -12.15
C MET A 4 28.27 15.88 -13.18
N GLY A 5 27.15 15.15 -13.27
CA GLY A 5 26.96 14.11 -14.26
C GLY A 5 27.69 12.79 -13.94
N TYR A 6 28.25 12.64 -12.73
CA TYR A 6 28.87 11.39 -12.33
C TYR A 6 27.81 10.27 -12.21
N PRO A 7 28.08 9.07 -12.74
CA PRO A 7 27.18 7.94 -12.62
C PRO A 7 27.15 7.44 -11.17
N MET A 8 25.96 7.25 -10.62
CA MET A 8 25.75 6.62 -9.32
C MET A 8 25.20 5.22 -9.53
N GLN A 9 25.72 4.24 -8.79
CA GLN A 9 25.26 2.86 -8.84
C GLN A 9 24.98 2.35 -7.43
N ILE A 10 23.83 1.70 -7.26
CA ILE A 10 23.47 0.97 -6.05
C ILE A 10 23.31 -0.50 -6.47
N LYS A 11 23.95 -1.41 -5.73
CA LYS A 11 23.78 -2.86 -5.90
C LYS A 11 23.11 -3.39 -4.64
N ILE A 12 21.94 -3.99 -4.79
CA ILE A 12 21.16 -4.57 -3.70
C ILE A 12 21.13 -6.07 -3.92
N ASN A 13 21.55 -6.85 -2.92
CA ASN A 13 21.36 -8.30 -2.90
C ASN A 13 20.38 -8.64 -1.79
N PHE A 14 19.21 -9.16 -2.17
CA PHE A 14 18.12 -9.47 -1.25
C PHE A 14 17.90 -10.98 -1.25
N LEU A 15 18.30 -11.63 -0.15
CA LEU A 15 18.13 -13.07 0.04
C LEU A 15 16.82 -13.34 0.77
N CYS A 16 15.88 -13.93 0.07
CA CYS A 16 14.53 -14.14 0.59
C CYS A 16 14.09 -15.58 0.49
N ARG A 17 13.20 -15.94 1.42
CA ARG A 17 12.36 -17.13 1.31
C ARG A 17 10.96 -16.65 1.01
N ASP A 18 10.54 -16.78 -0.23
CA ASP A 18 9.29 -16.19 -0.75
C ASP A 18 8.09 -16.55 0.12
N SER A 19 7.97 -17.80 0.54
CA SER A 19 6.84 -18.25 1.37
C SER A 19 6.81 -17.61 2.75
N ILE A 20 7.97 -17.33 3.35
CA ILE A 20 8.04 -16.68 4.68
C ILE A 20 7.67 -15.20 4.58
N LEU A 21 7.97 -14.55 3.46
CA LEU A 21 7.55 -13.16 3.22
C LEU A 21 6.07 -13.06 2.80
N ALA A 22 5.57 -14.04 2.04
CA ALA A 22 4.20 -14.03 1.54
C ALA A 22 3.15 -14.43 2.59
N ALA A 23 3.48 -15.33 3.52
CA ALA A 23 2.55 -15.80 4.55
C ALA A 23 1.99 -14.67 5.45
N PRO A 24 2.80 -13.77 6.05
CA PRO A 24 2.27 -12.67 6.84
C PRO A 24 1.47 -11.68 5.98
N LEU A 25 1.92 -11.40 4.76
CA LEU A 25 1.22 -10.53 3.83
C LEU A 25 -0.20 -11.02 3.51
N LEU A 26 -0.37 -12.34 3.31
CA LEU A 26 -1.68 -12.93 3.07
C LEU A 26 -2.58 -12.91 4.33
N LEU A 27 -1.99 -13.12 5.51
CA LEU A 27 -2.71 -13.01 6.77
C LEU A 27 -3.24 -11.58 6.98
N ASP A 28 -2.41 -10.57 6.75
CA ASP A 28 -2.80 -9.17 6.88
C ASP A 28 -3.91 -8.80 5.90
N LEU A 29 -3.82 -9.23 4.64
CA LEU A 29 -4.87 -9.03 3.64
C LEU A 29 -6.21 -9.65 4.07
N ALA A 30 -6.19 -10.85 4.64
CA ALA A 30 -7.41 -11.53 5.10
C ALA A 30 -8.05 -10.80 6.28
N LEU A 31 -7.25 -10.39 7.27
CA LEU A 31 -7.72 -9.65 8.45
C LEU A 31 -8.29 -8.28 8.07
N LEU A 32 -7.59 -7.53 7.21
CA LEU A 32 -8.03 -6.20 6.79
C LEU A 32 -9.25 -6.24 5.87
N SER A 33 -9.38 -7.28 5.05
CA SER A 33 -10.58 -7.48 4.23
C SER A 33 -11.81 -7.78 5.08
N ASP A 34 -11.66 -8.59 6.14
CA ASP A 34 -12.74 -8.85 7.09
C ASP A 34 -13.12 -7.58 7.88
N LEU A 35 -12.13 -6.79 8.31
CA LEU A 35 -12.38 -5.49 8.94
C LEU A 35 -13.17 -4.55 8.02
N ALA A 36 -12.76 -4.43 6.75
CA ALA A 36 -13.46 -3.60 5.76
C ALA A 36 -14.90 -4.06 5.52
N ALA A 37 -15.13 -5.37 5.48
CA ALA A 37 -16.48 -5.92 5.34
C ALA A 37 -17.36 -5.58 6.55
N ARG A 38 -16.80 -5.60 7.77
CA ARG A 38 -17.51 -5.20 9.00
C ARG A 38 -17.83 -3.70 9.04
N ASP A 39 -16.97 -2.87 8.48
CA ASP A 39 -17.20 -1.42 8.31
C ASP A 39 -18.15 -1.10 7.15
N GLY A 40 -18.60 -2.11 6.39
CA GLY A 40 -19.50 -1.93 5.25
C GLY A 40 -18.82 -1.35 4.00
N ARG A 41 -17.50 -1.45 3.89
CA ARG A 41 -16.74 -1.05 2.71
C ARG A 41 -16.78 -2.16 1.66
N TYR A 42 -17.22 -1.83 0.44
CA TYR A 42 -17.31 -2.76 -0.69
C TYR A 42 -16.69 -2.16 -1.95
N GLY A 43 -16.31 -3.02 -2.91
CA GLY A 43 -15.67 -2.61 -4.15
C GLY A 43 -14.15 -2.48 -4.02
N ILE A 44 -13.56 -1.57 -4.79
CA ILE A 44 -12.10 -1.37 -4.86
C ILE A 44 -11.59 -0.76 -3.54
N GLN A 45 -10.90 -1.56 -2.74
CA GLN A 45 -10.28 -1.12 -1.47
C GLN A 45 -8.89 -0.54 -1.72
N ARG A 46 -8.80 0.77 -1.96
CA ARG A 46 -7.55 1.48 -2.28
C ARG A 46 -6.48 1.37 -1.18
N PHE A 47 -6.89 1.24 0.08
CA PHE A 47 -5.97 1.15 1.22
C PHE A 47 -5.22 -0.19 1.31
N LEU A 48 -5.72 -1.25 0.65
CA LEU A 48 -5.02 -2.56 0.56
C LEU A 48 -3.86 -2.55 -0.46
N SER A 49 -3.69 -1.44 -1.20
CA SER A 49 -2.63 -1.27 -2.19
C SER A 49 -1.22 -1.54 -1.65
N PHE A 50 -0.98 -1.26 -0.37
CA PHE A 50 0.28 -1.49 0.33
C PHE A 50 0.82 -2.94 0.21
N TYR A 51 -0.07 -3.93 0.11
CA TYR A 51 0.30 -5.34 0.05
C TYR A 51 0.38 -5.89 -1.40
N LEU A 52 0.04 -5.08 -2.40
CA LEU A 52 -0.11 -5.53 -3.78
C LEU A 52 0.89 -4.85 -4.71
N LYS A 53 1.54 -5.64 -5.56
CA LYS A 53 2.49 -5.14 -6.57
C LYS A 53 1.83 -4.23 -7.62
N SER A 54 0.55 -4.43 -7.89
CA SER A 54 -0.20 -3.67 -8.90
C SER A 54 -1.59 -3.39 -8.35
N PRO A 55 -1.76 -2.29 -7.61
CA PRO A 55 -3.02 -2.01 -6.95
C PRO A 55 -4.12 -1.70 -7.96
N MET A 56 -5.30 -2.26 -7.69
CA MET A 56 -6.49 -1.99 -8.50
C MET A 56 -6.95 -0.54 -8.27
N HIS A 57 -7.26 0.15 -9.35
CA HIS A 57 -7.74 1.54 -9.36
C HIS A 57 -8.82 1.68 -10.44
N ASP A 58 -9.51 2.82 -10.44
CA ASP A 58 -10.58 3.05 -11.41
C ASP A 58 -10.03 3.51 -12.77
N PHE A 59 -9.88 2.55 -13.69
CA PHE A 59 -9.44 2.79 -15.07
C PHE A 59 -10.43 3.66 -15.87
N THR A 60 -11.69 3.77 -15.46
CA THR A 60 -12.70 4.56 -16.19
C THR A 60 -12.61 6.05 -15.88
N ARG A 61 -12.02 6.40 -14.72
CA ARG A 61 -11.84 7.78 -14.25
C ARG A 61 -10.43 8.32 -14.50
N GLY A 62 -9.55 7.53 -15.13
CA GLY A 62 -8.16 7.92 -15.36
C GLY A 62 -7.37 8.09 -14.07
N GLU A 63 -7.77 7.40 -13.00
CA GLU A 63 -7.04 7.41 -11.74
C GLU A 63 -5.69 6.69 -11.93
N GLU A 64 -4.61 7.22 -11.35
CA GLU A 64 -3.31 6.55 -11.39
C GLU A 64 -3.07 5.74 -10.10
N ALA A 65 -2.49 4.55 -10.27
CA ALA A 65 -2.09 3.73 -9.14
C ALA A 65 -0.90 4.35 -8.39
N VAL A 66 -1.11 4.68 -7.12
CA VAL A 66 -0.03 5.02 -6.19
C VAL A 66 0.80 3.76 -5.92
N ASN A 67 2.09 3.80 -6.26
CA ASN A 67 3.06 2.72 -6.02
C ASN A 67 4.17 3.12 -5.03
N ASN A 68 4.11 4.33 -4.47
CA ASN A 68 5.02 4.76 -3.42
C ASN A 68 4.62 4.10 -2.09
N LEU A 69 5.52 3.31 -1.52
CA LEU A 69 5.25 2.51 -0.32
C LEU A 69 4.88 3.38 0.90
N PHE A 70 5.45 4.58 1.01
CA PHE A 70 5.18 5.48 2.14
C PHE A 70 3.80 6.12 2.04
N GLU A 71 3.42 6.59 0.85
CA GLU A 71 2.07 7.11 0.59
C GLU A 71 1.01 6.01 0.81
N GLN A 72 1.26 4.79 0.32
CA GLN A 72 0.39 3.63 0.57
C GLN A 72 0.28 3.29 2.07
N TYR A 73 1.34 3.46 2.84
CA TYR A 73 1.31 3.26 4.30
C TYR A 73 0.45 4.33 4.99
N THR A 74 0.56 5.60 4.58
CA THR A 74 -0.30 6.68 5.07
C THR A 74 -1.76 6.42 4.72
N MET A 75 -2.06 5.96 3.50
CA MET A 75 -3.41 5.54 3.10
C MET A 75 -3.97 4.42 4.00
N LEU A 76 -3.15 3.40 4.31
CA LEU A 76 -3.53 2.31 5.20
C LEU A 76 -3.83 2.82 6.62
N LYS A 77 -2.95 3.65 7.18
CA LYS A 77 -3.09 4.22 8.52
C LYS A 77 -4.35 5.09 8.63
N ASN A 78 -4.60 5.95 7.65
CA ASN A 78 -5.77 6.80 7.61
C ASN A 78 -7.07 5.99 7.49
N ALA A 79 -7.09 4.97 6.63
CA ALA A 79 -8.26 4.10 6.50
C ALA A 79 -8.58 3.38 7.82
N ILE A 80 -7.58 2.86 8.53
CA ILE A 80 -7.79 2.20 9.84
C ILE A 80 -8.31 3.19 10.88
N ARG A 81 -7.80 4.42 10.89
CA ARG A 81 -8.25 5.46 11.83
C ARG A 81 -9.70 5.86 11.58
N GLU A 82 -10.07 6.07 10.32
CA GLU A 82 -11.45 6.36 9.93
C GLU A 82 -12.39 5.23 10.35
N MET A 83 -12.01 3.96 10.09
CA MET A 83 -12.75 2.78 10.54
C MET A 83 -12.87 2.71 12.08
N GLY A 84 -11.87 3.23 12.79
CA GLY A 84 -11.86 3.36 14.25
C GLY A 84 -12.61 4.57 14.80
N GLY A 85 -13.17 5.44 13.94
CA GLY A 85 -13.87 6.67 14.34
C GLY A 85 -12.96 7.86 14.66
N TYR A 86 -11.69 7.81 14.28
CA TYR A 86 -10.73 8.90 14.44
C TYR A 86 -10.49 9.63 13.11
N GLU A 87 -10.14 10.91 13.17
CA GLU A 87 -9.72 11.66 11.98
C GLU A 87 -8.39 11.14 11.43
N ALA A 88 -8.20 11.35 10.12
CA ALA A 88 -6.97 11.06 9.40
C ALA A 88 -5.78 11.80 10.04
N ASP A 89 -4.63 11.13 10.12
CA ASP A 89 -3.47 11.62 10.87
C ASP A 89 -2.55 12.49 10.01
N GLU A 90 -2.42 12.13 8.74
CA GLU A 90 -1.46 12.72 7.79
C GLU A 90 -2.15 12.93 6.44
N GLU A 91 -1.89 14.07 5.79
CA GLU A 91 -2.30 14.29 4.40
C GLU A 91 -1.43 13.48 3.44
N ILE A 92 -2.01 13.05 2.32
CA ILE A 92 -1.30 12.33 1.26
C ILE A 92 -0.83 13.41 0.27
N ASP A 93 0.50 13.50 0.07
CA ASP A 93 1.15 14.39 -0.91
C ASP A 93 0.87 13.97 -2.36
#